data_AF-A0A8T6SEK5-F1
#
_entry.id   AF-A0A8T6SEK5-F1
#
_cell.length_a   1.000
_cell.length_b   1.000
_cell.length_c   1.000
_cell.angle_alpha   90.00
_cell.angle_beta   90.00
_cell.angle_gamma   90.00
#
_symmetry.space_group_name_H-M   'P 1'
#
loop_
_entity.id
_entity.type
_entity.pdbx_description
1 polymer ?
#
loop_
_entity_poly.entity_id
_entity_poly.type
_entity_poly.pdbx_seq_one_letter_code
_entity_poly.pdbx_strand_id
1 'polypeptide(L)' 'MIPKYFFLTKGLGRHEKRLLSFEFALRNAGIQRFNLVNVSSIIPPNCERIPKEKGFKMLK' A
#
# COMPACT_ATOMS: atom_id res chain seq x y z
N MET A 1 17.34 7.30 -1.61
CA MET A 1 16.60 7.84 -0.44
C MET A 1 16.03 6.67 0.34
N ILE A 2 16.23 6.60 1.66
CA ILE A 2 15.75 5.49 2.52
C ILE A 2 14.40 5.92 3.15
N PRO A 3 13.33 5.10 3.07
CA PRO A 3 12.04 5.46 3.65
C PRO A 3 12.14 5.51 5.18
N LYS A 4 11.53 6.54 5.78
CA LYS A 4 11.50 6.79 7.24
C LYS A 4 10.22 6.31 7.90
N TYR A 5 9.18 6.05 7.12
CA TYR A 5 7.86 5.68 7.61
C TYR A 5 7.27 4.56 6.76
N PHE A 6 6.46 3.71 7.38
CA PHE A 6 5.65 2.72 6.68
C PHE A 6 4.28 2.57 7.35
N PHE A 7 3.30 2.10 6.58
CA PHE A 7 2.01 1.68 7.09
C PHE A 7 1.60 0.38 6.40
N LEU A 8 0.74 -0.39 7.07
CA LEU A 8 0.16 -1.60 6.52
C LEU A 8 -1.26 -1.31 6.05
N THR A 9 -1.63 -1.87 4.90
CA THR A 9 -3.00 -1.88 4.40
C THR A 9 -3.33 -3.28 3.90
N LYS A 10 -4.61 -3.62 3.93
CA LYS A 10 -5.12 -4.87 3.36
C LYS A 10 -6.39 -4.57 2.58
N GLY A 11 -6.65 -5.37 1.57
CA GLY A 11 -7.88 -5.28 0.81
C GLY A 11 -8.26 -6.62 0.22
N LEU A 12 -9.56 -6.81 0.02
CA LEU A 12 -10.11 -7.99 -0.64
C LEU A 12 -10.84 -7.54 -1.91
N GLY A 13 -10.58 -8.21 -3.03
CA GLY A 13 -11.31 -8.03 -4.28
C GLY A 13 -11.79 -9.38 -4.79
N ARG A 14 -13.04 -9.45 -5.23
CA ARG A 14 -13.66 -10.64 -5.80
C ARG A 14 -14.14 -10.32 -7.20
N HIS A 15 -13.62 -11.04 -8.18
CA HIS A 15 -14.07 -10.96 -9.56
C HIS A 15 -13.55 -12.20 -10.29
N GLU A 16 -14.27 -12.68 -11.31
CA GLU A 16 -13.86 -13.84 -12.10
C GLU A 16 -12.52 -13.61 -12.80
N LYS A 17 -12.34 -12.41 -13.36
CA LYS A 17 -11.08 -11.97 -13.97
C LYS A 17 -10.06 -11.52 -12.93
N ARG A 18 -8.86 -12.11 -12.98
CA ARG A 18 -7.73 -11.79 -12.08
C ARG A 18 -7.40 -10.29 -12.01
N LEU A 19 -7.29 -9.61 -13.15
CA LEU A 19 -6.92 -8.19 -13.18
C LEU A 19 -7.93 -7.30 -12.43
N LEU A 20 -9.22 -7.55 -12.64
CA LEU A 20 -10.30 -6.83 -11.96
C LEU A 20 -10.37 -7.20 -10.48
N SER A 21 -10.17 -8.46 -10.12
CA SER A 21 -10.10 -8.89 -8.71
C SER A 21 -8.95 -8.19 -7.98
N PHE A 22 -7.82 -7.98 -8.65
CA PHE A 22 -6.68 -7.26 -8.11
C PHE A 22 -6.98 -5.77 -7.97
N GLU A 23 -7.57 -5.13 -8.98
CA GLU A 23 -7.97 -3.72 -8.90
C GLU A 23 -8.96 -3.46 -7.74
N PHE A 24 -9.95 -4.34 -7.57
CA PHE A 24 -10.89 -4.25 -6.45
C PHE A 24 -10.20 -4.40 -5.10
N ALA A 25 -9.20 -5.29 -4.98
CA ALA A 25 -8.41 -5.42 -3.77
C ALA A 25 -7.62 -4.14 -3.47
N LEU A 26 -7.03 -3.49 -4.49
CA LEU A 26 -6.33 -2.22 -4.34
C LEU A 26 -7.28 -1.08 -3.95
N ARG A 27 -8.50 -1.04 -4.51
CA ARG A 27 -9.55 -0.07 -4.15
C ARG A 27 -10.00 -0.24 -2.70
N ASN A 28 -10.26 -1.47 -2.28
CA ASN A 28 -10.60 -1.77 -0.88
C ASN A 28 -9.43 -1.42 0.08
N ALA A 29 -8.19 -1.63 -0.36
CA ALA A 29 -6.99 -1.23 0.37
C ALA A 29 -6.74 0.31 0.35
N GLY A 30 -7.44 1.08 -0.48
CA GLY A 30 -7.33 2.54 -0.60
C GLY A 30 -6.05 3.03 -1.27
N ILE A 31 -5.32 2.15 -1.98
CA ILE A 31 -4.03 2.47 -2.63
C ILE A 31 -4.11 2.44 -4.16
N GLN A 32 -5.29 2.26 -4.74
CA GLN A 32 -5.51 2.12 -6.19
C GLN A 32 -5.01 3.30 -7.02
N ARG A 33 -4.90 4.49 -6.42
CA ARG A 33 -4.50 5.73 -7.11
C ARG A 33 -2.99 5.90 -7.24
N PHE A 34 -2.21 5.00 -6.65
CA PHE A 34 -0.75 5.10 -6.61
C PHE A 34 -0.12 4.01 -7.47
N ASN A 35 1.03 4.33 -8.05
CA ASN A 35 1.87 3.33 -8.71
C ASN A 35 2.61 2.49 -7.66
N LEU A 36 2.49 1.17 -7.76
CA LEU A 36 3.13 0.24 -6.84
C LEU A 36 4.50 -0.17 -7.37
N VAL A 37 5.53 0.01 -6.53
CA VAL A 37 6.89 -0.47 -6.80
C VAL A 37 7.15 -1.68 -5.90
N ASN A 38 7.44 -2.83 -6.50
CA ASN A 38 7.84 -4.03 -5.74
C ASN A 38 9.24 -3.83 -5.17
N VAL A 39 9.38 -4.08 -3.87
CA VAL A 39 10.64 -3.97 -3.12
C VAL A 39 10.92 -5.26 -2.36
N SER A 40 12.11 -5.42 -1.81
CA SER A 40 12.61 -6.65 -1.15
C SER A 40 11.91 -7.04 0.16
N SER A 41 10.78 -6.43 0.52
CA SER A 41 10.05 -6.65 1.78
C SER A 41 10.90 -6.43 3.05
N ILE A 42 11.96 -5.63 2.96
CA ILE A 42 12.83 -5.26 4.09
C ILE A 42 12.40 -3.88 4.62
N ILE A 43 12.13 -3.79 5.92
CA ILE A 43 11.91 -2.52 6.62
C ILE A 43 13.28 -1.95 7.02
N PRO A 44 13.65 -0.74 6.59
CA PRO A 44 14.92 -0.14 6.97
C PRO A 44 15.02 0.14 8.49
N PRO A 45 16.24 0.24 9.04
CA PRO A 45 16.44 0.65 10.43
C PRO A 45 15.88 2.05 10.67
N ASN A 46 15.35 2.29 11.88
CA ASN A 46 14.70 3.54 12.30
C ASN A 46 13.44 3.93 11.50
N CYS A 47 12.86 3.01 10.71
CA CYS A 47 11.61 3.26 10.01
C CYS A 47 10.43 3.13 10.97
N GLU A 48 9.64 4.19 11.11
CA GLU A 48 8.52 4.22 12.06
C GLU A 48 7.22 3.71 11.42
N ARG A 49 6.49 2.84 12.14
CA ARG A 49 5.15 2.42 11.73
C ARG A 49 4.13 3.51 12.05
N ILE A 50 3.45 4.03 11.05
CA ILE A 50 2.41 5.05 11.22
C ILE A 50 1.01 4.52 10.86
N PRO A 51 -0.07 5.15 11.35
CA PRO A 51 -1.42 4.87 10.91
C PRO A 51 -1.60 5.13 9.41
N LYS A 52 -2.47 4.36 8.78
CA LYS A 52 -2.78 4.45 7.34
C LYS A 52 -3.29 5.85 6.95
N GLU A 53 -4.11 6.49 7.77
CA GLU A 53 -4.63 7.84 7.48
C GLU A 53 -3.49 8.88 7.45
N LYS A 54 -2.53 8.77 8.37
CA LYS A 54 -1.35 9.64 8.40
C LYS A 54 -0.47 9.38 7.17
N GLY A 55 -0.25 8.11 6.83
CA GLY A 55 0.50 7.72 5.64
C GLY A 55 -0.10 8.30 4.35
N PHE A 56 -1.41 8.23 4.17
CA PHE A 56 -2.07 8.80 3.00
C PHE A 56 -1.99 10.32 2.88
N LYS A 57 -1.93 11.05 4.01
CA LYS A 57 -1.72 12.50 4.00
C LYS A 57 -0.30 12.89 3.59
N MET A 58 0.67 11.97 3.76
CA MET A 58 2.08 12.19 3.41
C MET A 58 2.40 11.82 1.95
N LEU A 59 1.57 10.99 1.33
CA LEU A 59 1.67 10.62 -0.08
C LEU A 59 1.00 11.71 -0.93
N LYS A 60 1.79 12.40 -1.76
CA LYS A 60 1.32 13.40 -2.73
C LYS A 60 0.80 12.74 -3.99
#